data_AF-C3UMV6-F1
#
_entry.id   AF-C3UMV6-F1
#
_cell.length_a   1.000
_cell.length_b   1.000
_cell.length_c   1.000
_cell.angle_alpha   90.00
_cell.angle_beta   90.00
_cell.angle_gamma   90.00
#
_symmetry.space_group_name_H-M   'P 1'
#
loop_
_entity.id
_entity.type
_entity.pdbx_description
1 polymer ?
#
loop_
_entity_poly.entity_id
_entity_poly.type
_entity_poly.pdbx_seq_one_letter_code
_entity_poly.pdbx_strand_id
1 'polypeptide(L)'
;MAYYLPADLHARLKATWWALRDARTPALSSVVETLFVDTAATLEQRHNHGAPFPPAPDSARGVSRAAAARQGEWMRREWENRRGESSAQG
;
A
#
# COMPACT_ATOMS: atom_id res chain seq x y z
N MET A 1 -5.89 1.04 6.92
CA MET A 1 -5.21 2.04 6.07
C MET A 1 -4.80 1.38 4.78
N ALA A 2 -4.89 2.07 3.63
CA ALA A 2 -4.53 1.52 2.33
C ALA A 2 -3.58 2.50 1.62
N TYR A 3 -2.52 1.98 1.02
CA TYR A 3 -1.57 2.74 0.21
C TYR A 3 -1.80 2.43 -1.26
N TYR A 4 -1.75 3.46 -2.11
CA TYR A 4 -1.78 3.26 -3.55
C TYR A 4 -0.49 2.58 -4.00
N LEU A 5 -0.63 1.48 -4.75
CA LEU A 5 0.45 0.85 -5.50
C LEU A 5 0.13 0.94 -7.00
N PRO A 6 1.08 1.36 -7.85
CA PRO A 6 0.97 1.20 -9.29
C PRO A 6 0.60 -0.24 -9.66
N ALA A 7 -0.24 -0.40 -10.69
CA ALA A 7 -0.81 -1.70 -11.04
C ALA A 7 0.24 -2.72 -11.48
N ASP A 8 1.28 -2.27 -12.19
CA ASP A 8 2.43 -3.05 -12.61
C ASP A 8 3.27 -3.53 -11.42
N LEU A 9 3.51 -2.66 -10.43
CA LEU A 9 4.18 -3.03 -9.18
C LEU A 9 3.36 -4.06 -8.41
N HIS A 10 2.05 -3.85 -8.28
CA HIS A 10 1.17 -4.80 -7.62
C HIS A 10 1.17 -6.17 -8.32
N ALA A 11 1.13 -6.22 -9.65
CA ALA A 11 1.20 -7.45 -10.42
C ALA A 11 2.53 -8.21 -10.19
N ARG A 12 3.65 -7.49 -10.16
CA ARG A 12 4.97 -8.08 -9.87
C ARG A 12 5.04 -8.63 -8.44
N LEU A 13 4.58 -7.87 -7.45
CA LEU A 13 4.55 -8.33 -6.06
C LEU A 13 3.66 -9.57 -5.90
N LYS A 14 2.51 -9.62 -6.58
CA LYS A 14 1.64 -10.79 -6.61
C LYS A 14 2.34 -12.00 -7.23
N ALA A 15 3.07 -11.82 -8.33
CA ALA A 15 3.83 -12.89 -8.96
C ALA A 15 4.96 -13.41 -8.05
N THR A 16 5.72 -12.50 -7.41
CA THR A 16 6.76 -12.84 -6.45
C THR A 16 6.19 -13.62 -5.26
N TRP A 17 5.09 -13.13 -4.68
CA TRP A 17 4.39 -13.86 -3.62
C TRP A 17 3.97 -15.25 -4.11
N TRP A 18 3.35 -15.35 -5.28
CA TRP A 18 2.93 -16.65 -5.83
C TRP A 18 4.10 -17.63 -5.93
N ALA A 19 5.27 -17.18 -6.39
CA ALA A 19 6.44 -18.04 -6.52
C ALA A 19 7.05 -18.48 -5.18
N LEU A 20 6.95 -17.66 -4.14
CA LEU A 20 7.63 -17.87 -2.86
C LEU A 20 6.70 -18.30 -1.70
N ARG A 21 5.38 -18.31 -1.93
CA ARG A 21 4.38 -18.53 -0.88
C ARG A 21 4.63 -19.85 -0.15
N ASP A 22 4.63 -19.77 1.17
CA ASP A 22 4.72 -20.88 2.10
C ASP A 22 3.87 -20.58 3.35
N ALA A 23 4.01 -21.40 4.39
CA ALA A 23 3.30 -21.18 5.65
C ALA A 23 3.67 -19.84 6.34
N ARG A 24 4.83 -19.25 6.04
CA ARG A 24 5.30 -17.97 6.61
C ARG A 24 4.89 -16.77 5.77
N THR A 25 4.53 -16.98 4.51
CA THR A 25 4.04 -15.95 3.58
C THR A 25 2.66 -16.33 3.01
N PRO A 26 1.66 -16.55 3.89
CA PRO A 26 0.36 -17.09 3.48
C PRO A 26 -0.42 -16.17 2.54
N ALA A 27 -0.08 -14.87 2.50
CA ALA A 27 -0.76 -13.87 1.70
C ALA A 27 0.20 -12.85 1.10
N LEU A 28 -0.23 -12.18 0.02
CA LEU A 28 0.48 -11.04 -0.58
C LEU A 28 0.74 -9.92 0.45
N SER A 29 -0.19 -9.70 1.38
CA SER A 29 -0.01 -8.71 2.45
C SER A 29 1.20 -9.02 3.34
N SER A 30 1.54 -10.29 3.56
CA SER A 30 2.73 -10.69 4.34
C SER A 30 4.03 -10.30 3.61
N VAL A 31 4.05 -10.37 2.28
CA VAL A 31 5.19 -9.90 1.47
C VAL A 31 5.31 -8.38 1.55
N VAL A 32 4.20 -7.66 1.43
CA VAL A 32 4.19 -6.19 1.53
C VAL A 32 4.62 -5.71 2.92
N GLU A 33 4.14 -6.37 3.98
CA GLU A 33 4.54 -6.09 5.35
C GLU A 33 6.05 -6.27 5.56
N THR A 34 6.60 -7.41 5.13
CA THR A 34 8.04 -7.69 5.23
C THR A 34 8.86 -6.61 4.53
N LEU A 35 8.47 -6.22 3.31
CA LEU A 35 9.14 -5.15 2.56
C LEU A 35 9.13 -3.81 3.31
N PHE A 36 8.01 -3.46 3.95
CA PHE A 36 7.93 -2.23 4.73
C PHE A 36 8.80 -2.28 5.99
N VAL A 37 8.79 -3.39 6.73
CA VAL A 37 9.62 -3.58 7.92
C VAL A 37 11.11 -3.50 7.56
N ASP A 38 11.55 -4.23 6.53
CA ASP A 38 12.94 -4.26 6.10
C ASP A 38 13.41 -2.88 5.61
N THR A 39 12.55 -2.18 4.87
CA THR A 39 12.86 -0.83 4.39
C THR A 39 12.95 0.16 5.55
N ALA A 40 12.04 0.08 6.53
CA ALA A 40 12.08 0.92 7.72
C ALA A 40 13.39 0.71 8.50
N ALA A 41 13.76 -0.56 8.76
CA ALA A 41 15.00 -0.90 9.44
C ALA A 41 16.23 -0.40 8.67
N THR A 42 16.23 -0.49 7.33
CA THR A 42 17.30 0.04 6.48
C THR A 42 17.42 1.55 6.61
N LEU A 43 16.29 2.27 6.63
CA LEU A 43 16.27 3.72 6.78
C LEU A 43 16.74 4.15 8.18
N GLU A 44 16.33 3.44 9.22
CA GLU A 44 16.77 3.67 10.61
C GLU A 44 18.27 3.45 10.77
N GLN A 45 18.82 2.38 10.20
CA GLN A 45 20.27 2.13 10.16
C GLN A 45 21.01 3.27 9.45
N ARG A 46 20.50 3.70 8.29
CA ARG A 46 21.18 4.68 7.45
C ARG A 46 21.08 6.12 7.98
N HIS A 47 19.97 6.47 8.59
CA HIS A 47 19.62 7.86 8.88
C HIS A 47 19.36 8.17 10.36
N ASN A 48 19.27 7.14 11.21
CA ASN A 48 19.00 7.31 12.63
C ASN A 48 19.85 6.38 13.51
N HIS A 49 21.08 6.08 13.07
CA HIS A 49 22.07 5.29 13.82
C HIS A 49 21.56 3.91 14.27
N GLY A 50 20.64 3.31 13.51
CA GLY A 50 20.03 2.03 13.85
C GLY A 50 18.95 2.11 14.93
N ALA A 51 18.60 3.30 15.40
CA ALA A 51 17.49 3.51 16.31
C ALA A 51 16.20 3.80 15.51
N PRO A 52 15.02 3.43 16.04
CA PRO A 52 13.74 3.83 15.45
C PRO A 52 13.55 5.34 15.41
N PHE A 53 12.91 5.85 14.37
CA PHE A 53 12.54 7.28 14.30
C PHE A 53 11.52 7.64 15.39
N PRO A 54 11.57 8.85 15.96
CA PRO A 54 10.55 9.30 16.89
C PRO A 54 9.18 9.39 16.20
N PRO A 55 8.07 9.24 16.94
CA PRO A 55 6.73 9.43 16.39
C PRO A 55 6.60 10.77 15.68
N ALA A 56 5.92 10.78 14.54
CA ALA A 56 5.64 12.02 13.84
C ALA A 56 4.73 12.93 14.71
N PRO A 57 4.97 14.24 14.74
CA PRO A 57 4.09 15.17 15.46
C PRO A 57 2.69 15.20 14.82
N ASP A 58 1.66 15.56 15.59
CA ASP A 58 0.26 15.61 15.10
C ASP A 58 0.07 16.51 13.86
N SER A 59 0.96 17.50 13.69
CA SER A 59 0.97 18.42 12.55
C SER A 59 1.59 17.83 11.29
N ALA A 60 2.26 16.68 11.37
CA ALA A 60 2.90 16.01 10.23
C ALA A 60 1.85 15.38 9.31
N ARG A 61 1.19 16.21 8.51
CA ARG A 61 0.31 15.77 7.43
C ARG A 61 1.09 15.65 6.14
N GLY A 62 1.74 14.49 5.96
CA GLY A 62 2.34 14.11 4.69
C GLY A 62 1.29 13.79 3.63
N VAL A 63 0.62 14.81 3.07
CA VAL A 63 -0.32 14.60 1.97
C VAL A 63 0.44 14.70 0.66
N SER A 64 0.76 13.55 0.07
CA SER A 64 1.13 13.51 -1.35
C SER A 64 -0.13 13.83 -2.16
N ARG A 65 -0.26 15.09 -2.60
CA ARG A 65 -1.42 15.56 -3.39
C ARG A 65 -1.70 14.67 -4.60
N ALA A 66 -0.64 14.19 -5.25
CA ALA A 66 -0.74 13.29 -6.39
C ALA A 66 -1.28 11.90 -6.01
N ALA A 67 -0.85 11.33 -4.87
CA ALA A 67 -1.38 10.06 -4.39
C ALA A 67 -2.83 10.19 -3.92
N ALA A 68 -3.15 11.28 -3.21
CA ALA A 68 -4.52 11.59 -2.78
C ALA A 68 -5.47 11.78 -3.97
N ALA A 69 -5.03 12.47 -5.03
CA ALA A 69 -5.79 12.62 -6.26
C ALA A 69 -6.08 11.28 -6.95
N ARG A 70 -5.04 10.43 -7.13
CA ARG A 70 -5.23 9.09 -7.71
C ARG A 70 -6.14 8.20 -6.88
N GLN A 71 -6.02 8.27 -5.54
CA GLN A 71 -6.90 7.54 -4.64
C GLN A 71 -8.35 8.02 -4.76
N GLY A 72 -8.55 9.34 -4.89
CA GLY A 72 -9.88 9.94 -5.14
C GLY A 72 -10.48 9.52 -6.48
N GLU A 73 -9.67 9.48 -7.55
CA GLU A 73 -10.09 8.99 -8.87
C GLU A 73 -10.50 7.51 -8.83
N TRP A 74 -9.70 6.67 -8.17
CA TRP A 74 -10.02 5.25 -8.01
C TRP A 74 -11.32 5.05 -7.23
N MET A 75 -11.49 5.75 -6.11
CA MET A 75 -12.74 5.70 -5.35
C MET A 75 -13.92 6.16 -6.22
N ARG A 76 -13.80 7.26 -6.97
CA ARG A 76 -14.88 7.73 -7.84
C ARG A 76 -15.33 6.65 -8.84
N ARG A 77 -14.38 5.98 -9.50
CA ARG A 77 -14.67 4.86 -10.42
C ARG A 77 -15.39 3.70 -9.72
N GLU A 78 -14.93 3.32 -8.54
CA GLU A 78 -15.59 2.28 -7.73
C GLU A 78 -17.03 2.62 -7.33
N TRP A 79 -17.30 3.90 -7.05
CA TRP A 79 -18.64 4.40 -6.73
C TRP A 79 -19.54 4.50 -7.97
N GLU A 80 -18.97 4.80 -9.13
CA GLU A 80 -19.69 4.80 -10.42
C GLU A 80 -20.06 3.37 -10.84
N ASN A 81 -19.13 2.42 -10.76
CA ASN A 81 -19.37 1.01 -11.09
C ASN A 81 -20.49 0.41 -10.24
N ARG A 82 -20.45 0.60 -8.91
CA ARG A 82 -21.53 0.12 -8.01
C ARG A 82 -22.89 0.73 -8.30
N ARG A 83 -22.96 2.01 -8.69
CA ARG A 83 -24.24 2.63 -9.08
C ARG A 83 -24.76 2.07 -10.40
N GLY A 84 -23.89 1.84 -11.38
CA GLY A 84 -24.26 1.24 -12.66
C GLY A 84 -24.78 -0.19 -12.52
N GLU A 85 -24.14 -1.02 -11.70
CA GLU A 85 -24.60 -2.38 -11.38
C GLU A 85 -25.97 -2.39 -10.69
N SER A 86 -26.21 -1.44 -9.77
CA SER A 86 -27.49 -1.30 -9.08
C SER A 86 -28.63 -0.81 -9.99
N SER A 87 -28.32 -0.12 -11.09
CA SER A 87 -29.30 0.31 -12.10
C SER A 87 -29.56 -0.74 -13.19
N ALA A 88 -28.71 -1.76 -13.32
CA ALA A 88 -28.86 -2.84 -14.31
C ALA A 88 -29.64 -4.06 -13.80
N GLN A 89 -29.97 -4.11 -12.51
CA GLN A 89 -30.77 -5.17 -11.86
C GLN A 89 -32.20 -4.74 -11.51
N GLY A 90 -32.66 -3.58 -12.00
CA GLY A 90 -34.01 -3.03 -11.78
C GLY A 90 -34.92 -3.15 -12.99
#